data_AF-A0A7C1MT08-F1
#
_entry.id   AF-A0A7C1MT08-F1
#
_cell.length_a   1.000
_cell.length_b   1.000
_cell.length_c   1.000
_cell.angle_alpha   90.00
_cell.angle_beta   90.00
_cell.angle_gamma   90.00
#
_symmetry.space_group_name_H-M   'P 1'
#
loop_
_entity.id
_entity.type
_entity.pdbx_description
1 polymer ?
#
loop_
_entity_poly.entity_id
_entity_poly.type
_entity_poly.pdbx_seq_one_letter_code
_entity_poly.pdbx_strand_id
1 'polypeptide(L)'
;MKNLVPIKVKIGLRANGHADHPDWHRLPLAAASDPASHMFFGWKYDKTCGHKEEGIDSPYGMQWGMLFVTKQFAIEAKQVFPALVTELTEAEADAFWNDKAYAHMPENKVDNDQLQALKNELILRKEAGLSTVDLIVKIKKALDVDDTFPGLQKNHMKTFALAKQKLGLNIVPSE
;
A
#
# COMPACT_ATOMS: atom_id res chain seq x y z
N MET A 1 9.36 -9.09 -13.63
CA MET A 1 9.23 -9.26 -12.17
C MET A 1 10.49 -8.68 -11.53
N LYS A 2 10.40 -7.93 -10.43
CA LYS A 2 11.54 -7.25 -9.79
C LYS A 2 11.96 -8.00 -8.52
N ASN A 3 13.23 -8.39 -8.44
CA ASN A 3 13.81 -9.03 -7.27
C ASN A 3 14.17 -7.97 -6.24
N LEU A 4 13.44 -7.92 -5.13
CA LEU A 4 13.59 -6.90 -4.09
C LEU A 4 13.66 -7.53 -2.70
N VAL A 5 14.33 -6.83 -1.80
CA VAL A 5 14.43 -7.18 -0.38
C VAL A 5 13.52 -6.24 0.41
N PRO A 6 12.58 -6.75 1.21
CA PRO A 6 11.81 -5.93 2.11
C PRO A 6 12.65 -5.60 3.35
N ILE A 7 12.71 -4.32 3.70
CA ILE A 7 13.31 -3.86 4.94
C ILE A 7 12.26 -3.14 5.78
N LYS A 8 12.28 -3.39 7.09
CA LYS A 8 11.57 -2.63 8.11
C LYS A 8 12.50 -1.57 8.67
N VAL A 9 11.99 -0.35 8.75
CA VAL A 9 12.73 0.84 9.16
C VAL A 9 12.01 1.53 10.31
N LYS A 10 12.76 1.84 11.36
CA LYS A 10 12.32 2.65 12.49
C LYS A 10 12.47 4.14 12.14
N ILE A 11 11.42 4.92 12.33
CA ILE A 11 11.34 6.32 11.93
C ILE A 11 10.85 7.15 13.11
N GLY A 12 11.51 8.28 13.39
CA GLY A 12 11.05 9.24 14.41
C GLY A 12 9.95 10.15 13.84
N LEU A 13 8.92 10.44 14.63
CA LEU A 13 7.84 11.37 14.25
C LEU A 13 7.99 12.70 14.99
N ARG A 14 7.85 13.80 14.25
CA ARG A 14 7.96 15.18 14.75
C ARG A 14 6.58 15.87 14.79
N ALA A 15 6.45 16.79 15.72
CA ALA A 15 5.32 17.72 15.98
C ALA A 15 4.52 18.23 14.76
N ASN A 16 5.24 18.47 13.67
CA ASN A 16 4.76 19.18 12.49
C ASN A 16 4.45 18.24 11.33
N GLY A 17 4.27 16.94 11.61
CA GLY A 17 4.01 15.93 10.59
C GLY A 17 5.23 15.55 9.76
N HIS A 18 6.44 16.01 10.14
CA HIS A 18 7.69 15.51 9.56
C HIS A 18 8.15 14.23 10.25
N ALA A 19 9.00 13.50 9.53
CA ALA A 19 9.54 12.23 9.98
C ALA A 19 11.06 12.18 9.80
N ASP A 20 11.74 11.70 10.84
CA ASP A 20 13.17 11.44 10.91
C ASP A 20 13.48 10.06 10.34
N HIS A 21 13.71 10.04 9.02
CA HIS A 21 14.19 8.87 8.33
C HIS A 21 15.72 8.72 8.52
N PRO A 22 16.25 7.49 8.40
CA PRO A 22 17.68 7.30 8.27
C PRO A 22 18.25 8.13 7.11
N ASP A 23 19.44 8.68 7.31
CA ASP A 23 20.12 9.49 6.30
C ASP A 23 20.68 8.59 5.19
N TRP A 24 19.83 8.26 4.21
CA TRP A 24 20.16 7.31 3.15
C TRP A 24 21.37 7.70 2.32
N HIS A 25 21.77 8.97 2.29
CA HIS A 25 22.97 9.43 1.58
C HIS A 25 24.28 8.94 2.21
N ARG A 26 24.23 8.40 3.44
CA ARG A 26 25.39 7.77 4.09
C ARG A 26 25.67 6.36 3.60
N LEU A 27 24.77 5.77 2.80
CA LEU A 27 25.02 4.47 2.20
C LEU A 27 26.08 4.63 1.09
N PRO A 28 27.13 3.79 1.04
CA PRO A 28 28.11 3.81 -0.04
C PRO A 28 27.50 3.88 -1.45
N LEU A 29 26.41 3.15 -1.72
CA LEU A 29 25.69 3.20 -3.00
C LEU A 29 25.04 4.56 -3.25
N ALA A 30 24.49 5.15 -2.19
CA ALA A 30 23.79 6.43 -2.26
C ALA A 30 24.74 7.61 -2.49
N ALA A 31 26.05 7.41 -2.33
CA ALA A 31 27.07 8.37 -2.78
C ALA A 31 27.31 8.31 -4.30
N ALA A 32 26.94 7.20 -4.97
CA ALA A 32 27.11 7.00 -6.41
C ALA A 32 25.81 7.15 -7.23
N SER A 33 24.65 7.05 -6.59
CA SER A 33 23.31 7.20 -7.19
C SER A 33 22.32 7.80 -6.20
N ASP A 34 21.23 8.39 -6.69
CA ASP A 34 20.14 8.84 -5.83
C ASP A 34 19.55 7.65 -5.04
N PRO A 35 19.52 7.66 -3.69
CA PRO A 35 18.96 6.57 -2.90
C PRO A 35 17.50 6.23 -3.27
N ALA A 36 16.72 7.18 -3.76
CA ALA A 36 15.35 6.93 -4.22
C ALA A 36 15.29 5.92 -5.39
N SER A 37 16.33 5.84 -6.22
CA SER A 37 16.41 4.88 -7.34
C SER A 37 16.47 3.41 -6.89
N HIS A 38 16.79 3.18 -5.61
CA HIS A 38 16.86 1.86 -5.00
C HIS A 38 15.61 1.49 -4.20
N MET A 39 14.64 2.39 -4.07
CA MET A 39 13.41 2.20 -3.31
C MET A 39 12.21 2.09 -4.25
N PHE A 40 11.41 1.04 -4.10
CA PHE A 40 10.29 0.77 -5.00
C PHE A 40 8.96 0.83 -4.28
N PHE A 41 7.93 1.27 -5.02
CA PHE A 41 6.52 1.25 -4.62
C PHE A 41 6.17 2.10 -3.39
N GLY A 42 7.10 2.96 -2.94
CA GLY A 42 6.93 3.88 -1.82
C GLY A 42 6.82 3.20 -0.46
N TRP A 43 6.80 4.03 0.58
CA TRP A 43 6.73 3.61 1.97
C TRP A 43 5.41 2.93 2.35
N LYS A 44 5.49 1.82 3.07
CA LYS A 44 4.34 1.15 3.70
C LYS A 44 4.43 1.35 5.20
N TYR A 45 3.69 2.31 5.74
CA TYR A 45 3.78 2.66 7.15
C TYR A 45 2.88 1.79 8.01
N ASP A 46 3.35 1.42 9.21
CA ASP A 46 2.52 0.82 10.25
C ASP A 46 1.47 1.85 10.70
N LYS A 47 0.20 1.55 10.42
CA LYS A 47 -0.94 2.41 10.80
C LYS A 47 -1.48 2.10 12.18
N THR A 48 -0.91 1.13 12.90
CA THR A 48 -1.31 0.72 14.24
C THR A 48 -0.51 1.39 15.35
N CYS A 49 0.58 2.09 15.02
CA CYS A 49 1.42 2.78 16.00
C CYS A 49 1.70 4.25 15.61
N GLY A 50 2.16 5.03 16.58
CA GLY A 50 2.67 6.39 16.35
C GLY A 50 1.62 7.50 16.33
N HIS A 51 0.32 7.21 16.24
CA HIS A 51 -0.72 8.23 16.26
C HIS A 51 -1.42 8.28 17.63
N LYS A 52 -1.28 9.40 18.37
CA LYS A 52 -2.26 9.74 19.42
C LYS A 52 -3.43 10.43 18.71
N GLU A 53 -4.63 9.86 18.83
CA GLU A 53 -5.83 10.34 18.11
C GLU A 53 -6.34 11.73 18.55
N GLU A 54 -5.75 12.39 19.56
CA GLU A 54 -6.40 13.55 20.21
C GLU A 54 -5.50 14.79 20.43
N GLY A 55 -4.35 14.92 19.76
CA GLY A 55 -3.49 16.11 19.89
C GLY A 55 -3.65 17.10 18.74
N ILE A 56 -3.76 18.40 19.03
CA ILE A 56 -3.68 19.50 18.04
C ILE A 56 -2.33 19.47 17.27
N ASP A 57 -1.30 18.87 17.87
CA ASP A 57 -0.02 18.60 17.23
C ASP A 57 0.03 17.14 16.72
N SER A 58 0.13 17.00 15.40
CA SER A 58 0.38 15.76 14.65
C SER A 58 1.57 14.97 15.23
N PRO A 59 1.65 13.65 15.02
CA PRO A 59 2.20 12.73 16.02
C PRO A 59 3.65 12.98 16.42
N TYR A 60 3.91 12.83 17.72
CA TYR A 60 5.24 12.68 18.31
C TYR A 60 5.48 11.21 18.66
N GLY A 61 6.67 10.69 18.39
CA GLY A 61 7.07 9.36 18.84
C GLY A 61 7.84 8.56 17.79
N MET A 62 7.58 7.26 17.73
CA MET A 62 8.21 6.34 16.78
C MET A 62 7.15 5.65 15.92
N GLN A 63 7.46 5.48 14.64
CA GLN A 63 6.69 4.67 13.71
C GLN A 63 7.60 3.69 12.98
N TRP A 64 7.01 2.59 12.51
CA TRP A 64 7.68 1.66 11.63
C TRP A 64 7.18 1.83 10.20
N GLY A 65 8.11 1.76 9.25
CA GLY A 65 7.80 1.70 7.82
C GLY A 65 8.49 0.52 7.17
N MET A 66 7.89 -0.01 6.11
CA MET A 66 8.49 -1.01 5.24
C MET A 66 8.78 -0.43 3.87
N LEU A 67 9.95 -0.76 3.33
CA LEU A 67 10.38 -0.45 1.97
C LEU A 67 10.75 -1.73 1.23
N PHE A 68 10.51 -1.75 -0.09
CA PHE A 68 11.09 -2.75 -0.98
C PHE A 68 12.28 -2.13 -1.69
N VAL A 69 13.47 -2.69 -1.48
CA VAL A 69 14.73 -2.13 -1.97
C VAL A 69 15.55 -3.13 -2.77
N THR A 70 16.57 -2.67 -3.49
CA THR A 70 17.54 -3.59 -4.11
C THR A 70 18.33 -4.35 -3.05
N LYS A 71 18.87 -5.54 -3.40
CA LYS A 71 19.70 -6.34 -2.48
C LYS A 71 20.83 -5.54 -1.85
N GLN A 72 21.63 -4.89 -2.70
CA GLN A 72 22.79 -4.13 -2.25
C GLN A 72 22.41 -2.98 -1.30
N PHE A 73 21.26 -2.31 -1.55
CA PHE A 73 20.76 -1.29 -0.64
C PHE A 73 20.40 -1.88 0.73
N ALA A 74 19.71 -3.03 0.77
CA ALA A 74 19.35 -3.69 2.03
C ALA A 74 20.60 -4.07 2.85
N ILE A 75 21.64 -4.62 2.21
CA ILE A 75 22.90 -4.98 2.85
C ILE A 75 23.52 -3.74 3.52
N GLU A 76 23.70 -2.67 2.75
CA GLU A 76 24.35 -1.46 3.27
C GLU A 76 23.50 -0.74 4.31
N ALA A 77 22.17 -0.71 4.14
CA ALA A 77 21.27 -0.11 5.10
C ALA A 77 21.33 -0.82 6.46
N LYS A 78 21.40 -2.15 6.49
CA LYS A 78 21.59 -2.93 7.72
C LYS A 78 22.95 -2.64 8.36
N GLN A 79 24.00 -2.50 7.57
CA GLN A 79 25.36 -2.26 8.07
C GLN A 79 25.53 -0.85 8.64
N VAL A 80 25.00 0.17 7.95
CA VAL A 80 25.14 1.58 8.35
C VAL A 80 24.14 1.97 9.42
N PHE A 81 22.93 1.39 9.40
CA PHE A 81 21.84 1.70 10.33
C PHE A 81 21.27 0.47 11.06
N PRO A 82 22.09 -0.36 11.73
CA PRO A 82 21.65 -1.63 12.32
C PRO A 82 20.59 -1.46 13.41
N ALA A 83 20.56 -0.32 14.11
CA ALA A 83 19.57 -0.02 15.13
C ALA A 83 18.21 0.44 14.57
N LEU A 84 18.14 0.80 13.29
CA LEU A 84 16.95 1.35 12.65
C LEU A 84 16.41 0.44 11.56
N VAL A 85 17.26 -0.37 10.92
CA VAL A 85 16.91 -1.17 9.75
C VAL A 85 17.01 -2.65 10.07
N THR A 86 15.96 -3.39 9.75
CA THR A 86 15.91 -4.85 9.83
C THR A 86 15.40 -5.38 8.50
N GLU A 87 16.10 -6.35 7.91
CA GLU A 87 15.55 -7.07 6.76
C GLU A 87 14.43 -8.00 7.21
N LEU A 88 13.40 -8.09 6.37
CA LEU A 88 12.28 -8.98 6.60
C LEU A 88 12.38 -10.17 5.67
N THR A 89 12.00 -11.33 6.19
CA THR A 89 11.61 -12.47 5.35
C THR A 89 10.32 -12.16 4.58
N GLU A 90 10.00 -12.97 3.58
CA GLU A 90 8.73 -12.84 2.86
C GLU A 90 7.51 -12.97 3.79
N ALA A 91 7.57 -13.90 4.74
CA ALA A 91 6.49 -14.10 5.72
C ALA A 91 6.32 -12.89 6.66
N GLU A 92 7.42 -12.27 7.09
CA GLU A 92 7.35 -11.05 7.93
C GLU A 92 6.87 -9.84 7.14
N ALA A 93 7.25 -9.73 5.85
CA ALA A 93 6.75 -8.69 4.97
C ALA A 93 5.24 -8.83 4.69
N ASP A 94 4.76 -10.07 4.53
CA ASP A 94 3.33 -10.39 4.41
C ASP A 94 2.56 -9.95 5.66
N ALA A 95 3.01 -10.38 6.84
CA ALA A 95 2.39 -10.01 8.11
C ALA A 95 2.39 -8.49 8.32
N PHE A 96 3.52 -7.80 8.06
CA PHE A 96 3.59 -6.35 8.18
C PHE A 96 2.61 -5.66 7.22
N TRP A 97 2.56 -6.10 5.97
CA TRP A 97 1.64 -5.52 4.98
C TRP A 97 0.18 -5.68 5.41
N ASN A 98 -0.22 -6.90 5.73
CA ASN A 98 -1.61 -7.27 5.98
C ASN A 98 -2.12 -6.72 7.31
N ASP A 99 -1.29 -6.79 8.36
CA ASP A 99 -1.73 -6.53 9.74
C ASP A 99 -1.41 -5.11 10.21
N LYS A 100 -0.43 -4.45 9.57
CA LYS A 100 0.06 -3.13 10.00
C LYS A 100 -0.21 -2.04 8.97
N ALA A 101 0.23 -2.24 7.73
CA ALA A 101 0.19 -1.18 6.73
C ALA A 101 -1.17 -1.06 6.01
N TYR A 102 -1.81 -2.18 5.70
CA TYR A 102 -3.04 -2.23 4.90
C TYR A 102 -4.22 -2.90 5.62
N ALA A 103 -4.12 -3.12 6.93
CA ALA A 103 -5.21 -3.67 7.74
C ALA A 103 -6.52 -2.86 7.60
N HIS A 104 -6.40 -1.53 7.60
CA HIS A 104 -7.52 -0.58 7.47
C HIS A 104 -8.12 -0.49 6.05
N MET A 105 -7.42 -0.97 5.03
CA MET A 105 -7.89 -0.84 3.65
C MET A 105 -9.07 -1.78 3.40
N PRO A 106 -10.09 -1.36 2.62
CA PRO A 106 -11.19 -2.23 2.26
C PRO A 106 -10.74 -3.32 1.29
N GLU A 107 -11.45 -4.45 1.29
CA GLU A 107 -11.23 -5.56 0.35
C GLU A 107 -11.47 -5.14 -1.10
N ASN A 108 -12.43 -4.24 -1.31
CA ASN A 108 -12.86 -3.78 -2.61
C ASN A 108 -12.79 -2.25 -2.68
N LYS A 109 -12.46 -1.75 -3.87
CA LYS A 109 -12.67 -0.36 -4.25
C LYS A 109 -14.10 -0.22 -4.75
N VAL A 110 -14.77 0.84 -4.32
CA VAL A 110 -16.16 1.10 -4.66
C VAL A 110 -16.24 2.40 -5.43
N ASP A 111 -16.69 2.32 -6.68
CA ASP A 111 -17.11 3.47 -7.47
C ASP A 111 -18.56 3.82 -7.11
N ASN A 112 -18.71 4.59 -6.04
CA ASN A 112 -20.04 4.98 -5.53
C ASN A 112 -20.84 5.76 -6.57
N ASP A 113 -20.19 6.63 -7.36
CA ASP A 113 -20.87 7.47 -8.34
C ASP A 113 -21.47 6.61 -9.45
N GLN A 114 -20.71 5.65 -9.98
CA GLN A 114 -21.21 4.72 -10.98
C GLN A 114 -22.35 3.84 -10.44
N LEU A 115 -22.21 3.30 -9.22
CA LEU A 115 -23.23 2.45 -8.62
C LEU A 115 -24.53 3.23 -8.35
N GLN A 116 -24.42 4.47 -7.87
CA GLN A 116 -25.58 5.34 -7.68
C GLN A 116 -26.21 5.74 -9.02
N ALA A 117 -25.41 6.03 -10.04
CA ALA A 117 -25.92 6.35 -11.37
C ALA A 117 -26.75 5.19 -11.96
N LEU A 118 -26.24 3.96 -11.89
CA LEU A 118 -26.96 2.77 -12.36
C LEU A 118 -28.24 2.51 -11.55
N LYS A 119 -28.19 2.71 -10.23
CA LYS A 119 -29.36 2.55 -9.35
C LYS A 119 -30.44 3.58 -9.70
N ASN A 120 -30.07 4.85 -9.87
CA ASN A 120 -31.00 5.91 -10.20
C ASN A 120 -31.61 5.71 -11.59
N GLU A 121 -30.81 5.31 -12.58
CA GLU A 121 -31.29 4.98 -13.91
C GLU A 121 -32.32 3.83 -13.87
N LEU A 122 -32.08 2.81 -13.02
CA LEU A 122 -33.00 1.69 -12.88
C LEU A 122 -34.35 2.12 -12.31
N ILE A 123 -34.34 2.99 -11.29
CA ILE A 123 -35.56 3.55 -10.69
C ILE A 123 -36.34 4.34 -11.74
N LEU A 124 -35.69 5.27 -12.42
CA LEU A 124 -36.34 6.12 -13.44
C LEU A 124 -36.92 5.30 -14.59
N ARG A 125 -36.20 4.29 -15.09
CA ARG A 125 -36.72 3.41 -16.15
C ARG A 125 -37.94 2.62 -15.71
N LYS A 126 -37.97 2.12 -14.47
CA LYS A 126 -39.14 1.42 -13.93
C LYS A 126 -40.35 2.35 -13.81
N GLU A 127 -40.15 3.55 -13.28
CA GLU A 127 -41.20 4.57 -13.14
C GLU A 127 -41.76 5.02 -14.50
N ALA A 128 -40.89 5.11 -15.51
CA ALA A 128 -41.27 5.46 -16.87
C ALA A 128 -41.83 4.27 -17.70
N GLY A 129 -41.92 3.06 -17.14
CA GLY A 129 -42.36 1.86 -17.87
C GLY A 129 -41.43 1.43 -19.02
N LEU A 130 -40.15 1.81 -18.96
CA LEU A 130 -39.14 1.48 -19.96
C LEU A 130 -38.45 0.15 -19.66
N SER A 131 -37.92 -0.50 -20.70
CA SER A 131 -37.16 -1.76 -20.54
C SER A 131 -35.91 -1.57 -19.67
N THR A 132 -35.72 -2.49 -18.73
CA THR A 132 -34.58 -2.52 -17.80
C THR A 132 -33.62 -3.69 -18.04
N VAL A 133 -33.85 -4.53 -19.05
CA VAL A 133 -33.13 -5.80 -19.24
C VAL A 133 -31.62 -5.56 -19.35
N ASP A 134 -31.19 -4.69 -20.26
CA ASP A 134 -29.75 -4.39 -20.47
C ASP A 134 -29.12 -3.68 -19.27
N LEU A 135 -29.90 -2.83 -18.58
CA LEU A 135 -29.42 -2.12 -17.40
C LEU A 135 -29.17 -3.09 -16.23
N ILE A 136 -30.02 -4.09 -16.05
CA ILE A 136 -29.82 -5.15 -15.05
C ILE A 136 -28.53 -5.93 -15.36
N VAL A 137 -28.23 -6.20 -16.62
CA VAL A 137 -26.95 -6.84 -17.01
C VAL A 137 -25.76 -5.95 -16.62
N LYS A 138 -25.81 -4.64 -16.90
CA LYS A 138 -24.76 -3.70 -16.49
C LYS A 138 -24.59 -3.64 -14.97
N ILE A 139 -25.69 -3.61 -14.21
CA ILE A 139 -25.64 -3.62 -12.74
C ILE A 139 -24.99 -4.90 -12.23
N LYS A 140 -25.33 -6.06 -12.80
CA LYS A 140 -24.68 -7.32 -12.42
C LYS A 140 -23.17 -7.27 -12.64
N LYS A 141 -22.72 -6.75 -13.79
CA LYS A 141 -21.28 -6.54 -14.06
C LYS A 141 -20.64 -5.55 -13.07
N ALA A 142 -21.31 -4.43 -12.80
CA ALA A 142 -20.81 -3.43 -11.85
C ALA A 142 -20.70 -3.94 -10.40
N LEU A 143 -21.44 -4.98 -10.04
CA LEU A 143 -21.38 -5.61 -8.72
C LEU A 143 -20.47 -6.86 -8.69
N ASP A 144 -20.01 -7.31 -9.85
CA ASP A 144 -19.06 -8.42 -9.97
C ASP A 144 -17.64 -7.87 -9.81
N VAL A 145 -16.98 -8.27 -8.72
CA VAL A 145 -15.65 -7.79 -8.34
C VAL A 145 -14.55 -8.19 -9.31
N ASP A 146 -14.78 -9.26 -10.08
CA ASP A 146 -13.85 -9.81 -11.07
C ASP A 146 -14.15 -9.28 -12.49
N ASP A 147 -15.28 -8.59 -12.70
CA ASP A 147 -15.57 -7.92 -13.97
C ASP A 147 -14.76 -6.62 -14.09
N THR A 148 -14.46 -6.25 -15.33
CA THR A 148 -13.75 -5.00 -15.65
C THR A 148 -14.65 -3.76 -15.66
N PHE A 149 -15.97 -3.97 -15.62
CA PHE A 149 -16.95 -2.90 -15.63
C PHE A 149 -16.82 -2.00 -14.37
N PRO A 150 -16.90 -0.67 -14.50
CA PRO A 150 -16.78 0.23 -13.35
C PRO A 150 -17.88 -0.01 -12.30
N GLY A 151 -17.51 0.01 -11.02
CA GLY A 151 -18.40 -0.33 -9.91
C GLY A 151 -17.61 -0.86 -8.72
N LEU A 152 -17.83 -2.11 -8.35
CA LEU A 152 -17.08 -2.82 -7.33
C LEU A 152 -15.86 -3.50 -7.96
N GLN A 153 -14.65 -3.18 -7.50
CA GLN A 153 -13.42 -3.77 -8.02
C GLN A 153 -12.53 -4.29 -6.90
N LYS A 154 -11.85 -5.42 -7.13
CA LYS A 154 -10.90 -5.97 -6.15
C LYS A 154 -9.81 -4.96 -5.81
N ASN A 155 -9.58 -4.72 -4.52
CA ASN A 155 -8.46 -3.87 -4.12
C ASN A 155 -7.16 -4.69 -4.15
N HIS A 156 -6.44 -4.62 -5.27
CA HIS A 156 -5.17 -5.33 -5.44
C HIS A 156 -4.07 -4.93 -4.44
N MET A 157 -4.25 -3.85 -3.66
CA MET A 157 -3.30 -3.47 -2.62
C MET A 157 -3.68 -3.99 -1.23
N LYS A 158 -4.86 -4.62 -1.07
CA LYS A 158 -5.37 -5.04 0.23
C LYS A 158 -4.45 -6.06 0.90
N THR A 159 -4.16 -7.16 0.21
CA THR A 159 -3.29 -8.21 0.73
C THR A 159 -1.94 -8.15 0.04
N PHE A 160 -0.91 -8.60 0.75
CA PHE A 160 0.43 -8.64 0.20
C PHE A 160 0.50 -9.51 -1.05
N ALA A 161 -0.14 -10.68 -1.06
CA ALA A 161 -0.17 -11.57 -2.23
C ALA A 161 -0.73 -10.88 -3.48
N LEU A 162 -1.85 -10.15 -3.35
CA LEU A 162 -2.45 -9.40 -4.47
C LEU A 162 -1.54 -8.25 -4.92
N ALA A 163 -0.94 -7.54 -3.96
CA ALA A 163 -0.03 -6.45 -4.25
C ALA A 163 1.22 -6.97 -4.97
N LYS A 164 1.73 -8.13 -4.54
CA LYS A 164 2.89 -8.80 -5.13
C LYS A 164 2.66 -9.09 -6.61
N GLN A 165 1.51 -9.68 -6.93
CA GLN A 165 1.11 -9.96 -8.31
C GLN A 165 0.95 -8.67 -9.12
N LYS A 166 0.22 -7.67 -8.59
CA LYS A 166 -0.06 -6.42 -9.30
C LYS A 166 1.19 -5.58 -9.57
N LEU A 167 2.11 -5.54 -8.62
CA LEU A 167 3.36 -4.77 -8.70
C LEU A 167 4.50 -5.57 -9.35
N GLY A 168 4.31 -6.86 -9.62
CA GLY A 168 5.34 -7.74 -10.18
C GLY A 168 6.55 -7.92 -9.26
N LEU A 169 6.30 -8.06 -7.96
CA LEU A 169 7.30 -8.23 -6.91
C LEU A 169 7.76 -9.69 -6.81
N ASN A 170 9.06 -9.89 -6.69
CA ASN A 170 9.66 -11.14 -6.24
C ASN A 170 10.53 -10.86 -5.02
N ILE A 171 10.23 -11.50 -3.90
CA ILE A 171 10.96 -11.30 -2.65
C ILE A 171 12.15 -12.24 -2.64
N VAL A 172 13.32 -11.67 -2.36
CA VAL A 172 14.58 -12.41 -2.28
C VAL A 172 15.30 -12.01 -0.99
N PRO A 173 16.05 -12.93 -0.36
CA PRO A 173 16.96 -12.56 0.72
C PRO A 173 18.09 -11.66 0.18
N SER A 174 18.65 -10.82 1.05
CA SER A 174 19.82 -10.01 0.71
C SER A 174 21.11 -10.83 0.60
N GLU A 175 21.16 -11.98 1.29
CA GLU A 175 22.24 -12.99 1.25
C GLU A 175 22.10 -13.96 0.05
#